data_AF-A0ABD0XNJ7-F1
#
_entry.id   AF-A0ABD0XNJ7-F1
#
_cell.length_a   1.000
_cell.length_b   1.000
_cell.length_c   1.000
_cell.angle_alpha   90.00
_cell.angle_beta   90.00
_cell.angle_gamma   90.00
#
_symmetry.space_group_name_H-M   'P 1'
#
loop_
_entity.id
_entity.type
_entity.pdbx_description
1 polymer ?
#
loop_
_entity_poly.entity_id
_entity_poly.type
_entity_poly.pdbx_seq_one_letter_code
_entity_poly.pdbx_strand_id
1 'polypeptide(L)'
;MMWLLSLLLLHFTLVECFLPAPINVSIVSFNLEHSLTWLSGPGTPLNALYTVQSLNNMSWKTLKHCASLKTNQACDLTNTWKDYFHLYRARVQATTPSQRSNWTLSEVFDPLTDTTLGPPVVFVRGCGNCLILNATHPTSRGTQHLLKLFYMSFTCQVRRTRDGSQFSLTSSGYTVIDYLEPGVEYCITASPAMFLNIHSVPSEPHCAFTSPAPTNTVPVVLSVLCFLLVALFCGFLVYSGLLPRLHGHVLKALLLPMKSTIYSNTIQLH
;
A
#
# COMPACT_ATOMS: atom_id res chain seq x y z
N MET A 1 38.71 -3.80 68.33
CA MET A 1 38.84 -3.28 66.94
C MET A 1 38.25 -4.22 65.89
N MET A 2 38.41 -5.56 65.99
CA MET A 2 37.81 -6.52 65.04
C MET A 2 36.27 -6.60 65.05
N TRP A 3 35.62 -6.35 66.19
CA TRP A 3 34.15 -6.40 66.31
C TRP A 3 33.46 -5.23 65.59
N LEU A 4 34.08 -4.05 65.57
CA LEU A 4 33.60 -2.88 64.81
C LEU A 4 33.75 -3.09 63.31
N LEU A 5 34.85 -3.70 62.86
CA LEU A 5 35.04 -4.10 61.45
C LEU A 5 34.05 -5.19 61.02
N SER A 6 33.73 -6.15 61.90
CA SER A 6 32.70 -7.16 61.63
C SER A 6 31.29 -6.55 61.52
N LEU A 7 30.95 -5.58 62.37
CA LEU A 7 29.67 -4.85 62.31
C LEU A 7 29.59 -3.92 61.08
N LEU A 8 30.72 -3.35 60.64
CA LEU A 8 30.83 -2.56 59.41
C LEU A 8 30.72 -3.46 58.17
N LEU A 9 31.34 -4.65 58.17
CA LEU A 9 31.24 -5.65 57.10
C LEU A 9 29.82 -6.25 56.99
N LEU A 10 29.12 -6.42 58.12
CA LEU A 10 27.70 -6.80 58.15
C LEU A 10 26.76 -5.70 57.64
N HIS A 11 27.15 -4.42 57.76
CA HIS A 11 26.43 -3.30 57.13
C HIS A 11 26.70 -3.15 55.63
N PHE A 12 27.75 -3.77 55.09
CA PHE A 12 28.17 -3.59 53.69
C PHE A 12 27.59 -4.61 52.69
N THR A 13 26.78 -5.59 53.11
CA THR A 13 26.23 -6.62 52.19
C THR A 13 24.72 -6.75 52.18
N LEU A 14 23.99 -5.65 52.38
CA LEU A 14 22.59 -5.53 51.96
C LEU A 14 22.49 -4.40 50.94
N VAL A 15 23.23 -4.53 49.83
CA VAL A 15 22.78 -3.90 48.59
C VAL A 15 21.55 -4.69 48.18
N GLU A 16 20.37 -4.23 48.61
CA GLU A 16 19.12 -4.68 48.02
C GLU A 16 19.20 -4.32 46.54
N CYS A 17 19.55 -5.31 45.72
CA CYS A 17 19.52 -5.17 44.28
C CYS A 17 18.05 -5.12 43.87
N PHE A 18 17.48 -3.91 43.86
CA PHE A 18 16.11 -3.67 43.46
C PHE A 18 15.91 -4.07 42.01
N LEU A 19 14.79 -4.74 41.74
CA LEU A 19 14.37 -5.06 40.39
C LEU A 19 14.16 -3.75 39.59
N PRO A 20 14.91 -3.51 38.49
CA PRO A 20 14.79 -2.30 37.71
C PRO A 20 13.38 -2.14 37.12
N ALA A 21 12.86 -0.91 37.13
CA ALA A 21 11.58 -0.59 36.51
C ALA A 21 11.67 -0.65 34.98
N PRO A 22 10.59 -1.02 34.27
CA PRO A 22 10.53 -0.94 32.81
C PRO A 22 10.81 0.47 32.31
N ILE A 23 11.37 0.60 31.11
CA ILE A 23 11.67 1.89 30.47
C ILE A 23 11.00 1.97 29.10
N ASN A 24 10.93 3.18 28.52
CA ASN A 24 10.30 3.43 27.21
C ASN A 24 8.88 2.85 27.10
N VAL A 25 8.08 3.06 28.14
CA VAL A 25 6.67 2.63 28.15
C VAL A 25 5.88 3.52 27.20
N SER A 26 5.34 2.95 26.13
CA SER A 26 4.60 3.68 25.11
C SER A 26 3.36 2.93 24.67
N ILE A 27 2.35 3.68 24.24
CA ILE A 27 1.14 3.13 23.65
C ILE A 27 1.29 3.24 22.14
N VAL A 28 1.21 2.10 21.47
CA VAL A 28 1.16 2.03 20.01
C VAL A 28 -0.29 1.79 19.63
N SER A 29 -0.82 2.62 18.72
CA SER A 29 -2.19 2.46 18.26
C SER A 29 -2.35 2.64 16.76
N PHE A 30 -3.01 1.66 16.14
CA PHE A 30 -3.30 1.64 14.73
C PHE A 30 -4.74 1.17 14.51
N ASN A 31 -5.55 1.96 13.81
CA ASN A 31 -6.98 1.66 13.58
C ASN A 31 -7.76 1.31 14.85
N LEU A 32 -7.54 2.06 15.94
CA LEU A 32 -8.15 1.82 17.26
C LEU A 32 -7.82 0.45 17.88
N GLU A 33 -6.80 -0.24 17.37
CA GLU A 33 -6.19 -1.36 18.07
C GLU A 33 -5.03 -0.79 18.88
N HIS A 34 -5.04 -1.04 20.19
CA HIS A 34 -4.18 -0.38 21.16
C HIS A 34 -3.29 -1.40 21.84
N SER A 35 -1.98 -1.12 21.93
CA SER A 35 -1.06 -1.98 22.65
C SER A 35 -0.06 -1.18 23.49
N LEU A 36 0.16 -1.61 24.72
CA LEU A 36 1.24 -1.10 25.57
C LEU A 36 2.52 -1.86 25.27
N THR A 37 3.58 -1.13 24.98
CA THR A 37 4.93 -1.65 24.76
C THR A 37 5.91 -1.01 25.75
N TRP A 38 6.99 -1.73 26.06
CA TRP A 38 8.05 -1.26 26.95
C TRP A 38 9.33 -2.03 26.69
N LEU A 39 10.44 -1.52 27.22
CA LEU A 39 11.72 -2.21 27.32
C LEU A 39 11.98 -2.61 28.78
N SER A 40 12.72 -3.70 28.95
CA SER A 40 13.24 -4.12 30.25
C SER A 40 14.21 -3.07 30.80
N GLY A 41 14.21 -2.87 32.11
CA GLY A 41 15.16 -1.97 32.75
C GLY A 41 16.60 -2.54 32.77
N PRO A 42 17.60 -1.66 32.90
CA PRO A 42 18.96 -1.91 33.33
C PRO A 42 19.31 -3.20 34.08
N GLY A 43 19.60 -4.34 33.45
CA GLY A 43 19.97 -5.55 34.22
C GLY A 43 18.78 -6.30 34.85
N THR A 44 17.56 -6.11 34.34
CA THR A 44 16.42 -6.97 34.69
C THR A 44 16.73 -8.44 34.35
N PRO A 45 16.50 -9.40 35.28
CA PRO A 45 16.69 -10.83 35.03
C PRO A 45 15.83 -11.37 33.88
N LEU A 46 16.34 -12.36 33.15
CA LEU A 46 15.64 -13.00 32.01
C LEU A 46 14.32 -13.68 32.40
N ASN A 47 14.17 -14.09 33.65
CA ASN A 47 12.96 -14.73 34.18
C ASN A 47 11.95 -13.73 34.76
N ALA A 48 12.19 -12.42 34.64
CA ALA A 48 11.24 -11.42 35.06
C ALA A 48 9.96 -11.46 34.20
N LEU A 49 8.83 -11.25 34.85
CA LEU A 49 7.51 -11.16 34.24
C LEU A 49 6.96 -9.76 34.44
N TYR A 50 6.06 -9.34 33.56
CA TYR A 50 5.48 -8.01 33.57
C TYR A 50 4.00 -8.05 33.89
N THR A 51 3.56 -7.09 34.71
CA THR A 51 2.17 -6.88 35.06
C THR A 51 1.74 -5.51 34.59
N VAL A 52 0.61 -5.42 33.88
CA VAL A 52 0.05 -4.17 33.38
C VAL A 52 -1.21 -3.78 34.14
N GLN A 53 -1.32 -2.49 34.46
CA GLN A 53 -2.54 -1.87 34.96
C GLN A 53 -3.02 -0.77 34.02
N SER A 54 -4.34 -0.63 33.91
CA SER A 54 -5.00 0.50 33.24
C SER A 54 -5.65 1.39 34.28
N LEU A 55 -5.61 2.69 34.07
CA LEU A 55 -6.43 3.64 34.80
C LEU A 55 -7.87 3.55 34.27
N ASN A 56 -8.84 3.37 35.17
CA ASN A 56 -10.27 3.37 34.85
C ASN A 56 -11.03 4.00 36.02
N ASN A 57 -11.80 5.07 35.75
CA ASN A 57 -12.56 5.83 36.75
C ASN A 57 -11.73 6.17 38.00
N MET A 58 -10.54 6.76 37.79
CA MET A 58 -9.59 7.15 38.83
C MET A 58 -8.95 6.00 39.64
N SER A 59 -9.21 4.75 39.27
CA SER A 59 -8.63 3.57 39.94
C SER A 59 -7.74 2.77 39.01
N TRP A 60 -6.60 2.30 39.50
CA TRP A 60 -5.72 1.40 38.76
C TRP A 60 -6.24 -0.04 38.84
N LYS A 61 -6.47 -0.67 37.69
CA LYS A 61 -6.94 -2.06 37.61
C LYS A 61 -5.95 -2.93 36.86
N THR A 62 -5.55 -4.04 37.48
CA THR A 62 -4.73 -5.07 36.83
C THR A 62 -5.50 -5.77 35.73
N LEU A 63 -4.91 -5.80 34.55
CA LEU A 63 -5.45 -6.52 33.41
C LEU A 63 -5.04 -7.99 33.52
N LYS A 64 -6.02 -8.87 33.74
CA LYS A 64 -5.76 -10.31 34.00
C LYS A 64 -4.97 -10.96 32.88
N HIS A 65 -5.28 -10.63 31.63
CA HIS A 65 -4.58 -11.15 30.44
C HIS A 65 -3.17 -10.59 30.25
N CYS A 66 -2.80 -9.53 31.00
CA CYS A 66 -1.48 -8.93 31.01
C CYS A 66 -0.83 -8.94 32.41
N ALA A 67 -1.19 -9.91 33.26
CA ALA A 67 -0.67 -9.99 34.62
C ALA A 67 0.70 -10.67 34.70
N SER A 68 1.08 -11.45 33.66
CA SER A 68 2.27 -12.31 33.66
C SER A 68 2.86 -12.42 32.25
N LEU A 69 3.31 -11.29 31.71
CA LEU A 69 3.90 -11.20 30.37
C LEU A 69 5.42 -11.43 30.43
N LYS A 70 5.97 -12.11 29.42
CA LYS A 70 7.42 -12.28 29.26
C LYS A 70 8.03 -11.07 28.57
N THR A 71 9.36 -10.97 28.60
CA THR A 71 10.13 -9.99 27.82
C THR A 71 9.73 -9.99 26.35
N ASN A 72 9.67 -8.80 25.74
CA ASN A 72 9.24 -8.54 24.36
C ASN A 72 7.76 -8.84 24.04
N GLN A 73 6.94 -9.23 25.02
CA GLN A 73 5.49 -9.27 24.83
C GLN A 73 4.89 -7.89 25.08
N ALA A 74 4.01 -7.46 24.19
CA ALA A 74 3.17 -6.28 24.40
C ALA A 74 1.86 -6.69 25.10
N CYS A 75 1.19 -5.72 25.73
CA CYS A 75 -0.15 -5.92 26.27
C CYS A 75 -1.20 -5.36 25.32
N ASP A 76 -2.15 -6.18 24.89
CA ASP A 76 -3.30 -5.72 24.11
C ASP A 76 -4.31 -4.99 25.04
N LEU A 77 -4.60 -3.74 24.72
CA LEU A 77 -5.49 -2.86 25.47
C LEU A 77 -6.82 -2.62 24.74
N THR A 78 -6.95 -3.06 23.50
CA THR A 78 -8.07 -2.76 22.58
C THR A 78 -9.43 -3.05 23.21
N ASN A 79 -9.58 -4.23 23.82
CA ASN A 79 -10.84 -4.63 24.46
C ASN A 79 -11.11 -3.93 25.80
N THR A 80 -10.08 -3.34 26.40
CA THR A 80 -10.18 -2.61 27.67
C THR A 80 -10.56 -1.15 27.41
N TRP A 81 -10.05 -0.56 26.32
CA TRP A 81 -10.19 0.85 25.95
C TRP A 81 -11.17 1.04 24.81
N LYS A 82 -12.45 0.72 25.07
CA LYS A 82 -13.51 0.78 24.05
C LYS A 82 -14.12 2.16 23.84
N ASP A 83 -14.01 3.05 24.83
CA ASP A 83 -14.59 4.39 24.75
C ASP A 83 -13.55 5.37 24.22
N TYR A 84 -13.69 5.74 22.96
CA TYR A 84 -12.74 6.62 22.28
C TYR A 84 -12.84 8.09 22.75
N PHE A 85 -13.87 8.48 23.51
CA PHE A 85 -13.95 9.80 24.12
C PHE A 85 -13.23 9.89 25.47
N HIS A 86 -12.71 8.78 25.98
CA HIS A 86 -11.97 8.74 27.23
C HIS A 86 -10.47 8.89 27.01
N LEU A 87 -9.84 9.65 27.91
CA LEU A 87 -8.38 9.69 28.03
C LEU A 87 -7.90 8.50 28.86
N TYR A 88 -6.92 7.79 28.33
CA TYR A 88 -6.37 6.59 28.94
C TYR A 88 -4.93 6.78 29.44
N ARG A 89 -4.58 5.98 30.43
CA ARG A 89 -3.20 5.77 30.90
C ARG A 89 -3.03 4.32 31.32
N ALA A 90 -1.86 3.78 31.04
CA ALA A 90 -1.45 2.47 31.53
C ALA A 90 -0.15 2.59 32.34
N ARG A 91 0.15 1.55 33.11
CA ARG A 91 1.44 1.40 33.78
C ARG A 91 1.86 -0.04 33.82
N VAL A 92 3.17 -0.27 33.80
CA VAL A 92 3.77 -1.60 33.82
C VAL A 92 4.85 -1.66 34.90
N GLN A 93 4.98 -2.81 35.54
CA GLN A 93 6.09 -3.11 36.44
C GLN A 93 6.68 -4.47 36.10
N ALA A 94 7.96 -4.66 36.41
CA ALA A 94 8.61 -5.96 36.39
C ALA A 94 8.36 -6.69 37.73
N THR A 95 8.27 -8.00 37.66
CA THR A 95 8.03 -8.89 38.79
C THR A 95 8.90 -10.13 38.68
N THR A 96 9.43 -10.56 39.80
CA THR A 96 10.11 -11.85 39.99
C THR A 96 9.44 -12.53 41.20
N PRO A 97 9.74 -13.80 41.51
CA PRO A 97 9.17 -14.46 42.67
C PRO A 97 9.43 -13.73 44.00
N SER A 98 10.55 -13.01 44.10
CA SER A 98 11.01 -12.34 45.32
C SER A 98 10.83 -10.82 45.32
N GLN A 99 10.74 -10.18 44.16
CA GLN A 99 10.76 -8.72 44.06
C GLN A 99 9.78 -8.17 43.00
N ARG A 100 9.39 -6.90 43.19
CA ARG A 100 8.64 -6.11 42.21
C ARG A 100 9.37 -4.79 42.01
N SER A 101 9.42 -4.32 40.77
CA SER A 101 9.94 -2.99 40.49
C SER A 101 8.92 -1.90 40.85
N ASN A 102 9.37 -0.65 40.82
CA ASN A 102 8.44 0.47 40.72
C ASN A 102 7.60 0.37 39.42
N TRP A 103 6.43 1.02 39.44
CA TRP A 103 5.60 1.20 38.25
C TRP A 103 6.18 2.27 37.34
N THR A 104 6.19 2.00 36.04
CA THR A 104 6.45 3.00 35.00
C THR A 104 5.17 3.30 34.26
N LEU A 105 4.78 4.57 34.20
CA LEU A 105 3.56 5.03 33.54
C LEU A 105 3.80 5.27 32.04
N SER A 106 2.76 5.09 31.24
CA SER A 106 2.67 5.65 29.90
C SER A 106 2.34 7.14 29.95
N GLU A 107 2.53 7.81 28.81
CA GLU A 107 1.86 9.09 28.55
C GLU A 107 0.33 8.94 28.53
N VAL A 108 -0.36 10.08 28.63
CA VAL A 108 -1.81 10.12 28.39
C VAL A 108 -2.05 9.78 26.93
N PHE A 109 -3.09 8.98 26.66
CA PHE A 109 -3.49 8.58 25.33
C PHE A 109 -4.94 8.98 25.09
N ASP A 110 -5.15 9.77 24.04
CA ASP A 110 -6.46 10.11 23.49
C ASP A 110 -6.70 9.30 22.20
N PRO A 111 -7.63 8.33 22.19
CA PRO A 111 -7.93 7.55 20.99
C PRO A 111 -8.39 8.39 19.79
N LEU A 112 -8.97 9.58 19.99
CA LEU A 112 -9.42 10.44 18.89
C LEU A 112 -8.25 11.08 18.17
N THR A 113 -7.22 11.54 18.89
CA THR A 113 -6.11 12.32 18.32
C THR A 113 -4.87 11.49 18.08
N ASP A 114 -4.60 10.47 18.91
CA ASP A 114 -3.29 9.82 18.99
C ASP A 114 -3.21 8.49 18.24
N THR A 115 -4.36 7.87 17.91
CA THR A 115 -4.36 6.66 17.06
C THR A 115 -3.85 7.02 15.68
N THR A 116 -3.02 6.17 15.08
CA THR A 116 -2.74 6.27 13.65
C THR A 116 -3.87 5.60 12.88
N LEU A 117 -4.46 6.31 11.93
CA LEU A 117 -5.44 5.77 11.00
C LEU A 117 -4.73 5.25 9.76
N GLY A 118 -4.87 3.96 9.50
CA GLY A 118 -4.28 3.32 8.34
C GLY A 118 -4.96 3.70 7.02
N PRO A 119 -4.45 3.14 5.91
CA PRO A 119 -5.08 3.30 4.62
C PRO A 119 -6.51 2.75 4.58
N PRO A 120 -7.43 3.44 3.87
CA PRO A 120 -8.72 2.86 3.54
C PRO A 120 -8.57 1.79 2.45
N VAL A 121 -9.60 0.97 2.31
CA VAL A 121 -9.71 0.05 1.16
C VAL A 121 -10.25 0.85 -0.02
N VAL A 122 -9.53 0.85 -1.13
CA VAL A 122 -9.83 1.68 -2.30
C VAL A 122 -10.00 0.81 -3.54
N PHE A 123 -11.07 1.07 -4.28
CA PHE A 123 -11.32 0.51 -5.61
C PHE A 123 -11.60 1.64 -6.60
N VAL A 124 -10.97 1.56 -7.78
CA VAL A 124 -11.11 2.55 -8.84
C VAL A 124 -11.36 1.84 -10.17
N ARG A 125 -12.28 2.36 -10.98
CA ARG A 125 -12.53 1.90 -12.35
C ARG A 125 -12.95 3.03 -13.27
N GLY A 126 -12.66 2.89 -14.57
CA GLY A 126 -13.12 3.84 -15.60
C GLY A 126 -14.61 3.72 -15.92
N CYS A 127 -15.20 4.83 -16.37
CA CYS A 127 -16.58 4.91 -16.84
C CYS A 127 -16.77 5.74 -18.14
N GLY A 128 -15.72 5.88 -18.95
CA GLY A 128 -15.72 6.59 -20.23
C GLY A 128 -14.87 7.87 -20.15
N ASN A 129 -15.43 8.89 -19.52
CA ASN A 129 -14.83 10.20 -19.27
C ASN A 129 -14.72 10.50 -17.76
N CYS A 130 -14.71 9.45 -16.94
CA CYS A 130 -14.79 9.54 -15.49
C CYS A 130 -14.10 8.35 -14.83
N LEU A 131 -13.86 8.48 -13.52
CA LEU A 131 -13.49 7.37 -12.63
C LEU A 131 -14.56 7.16 -11.57
N ILE A 132 -14.91 5.90 -11.31
CA ILE A 132 -15.72 5.49 -10.16
C ILE A 132 -14.77 5.06 -9.06
N LEU A 133 -14.75 5.84 -7.98
CA LEU A 133 -14.05 5.56 -6.74
C LEU A 133 -15.01 4.92 -5.75
N ASN A 134 -14.57 3.87 -5.08
CA ASN A 134 -15.20 3.33 -3.89
C ASN A 134 -14.16 3.19 -2.78
N ALA A 135 -14.26 4.02 -1.75
CA ALA A 135 -13.41 3.98 -0.57
C ALA A 135 -14.19 3.49 0.65
N THR A 136 -13.63 2.56 1.40
CA THR A 136 -14.25 2.03 2.63
C THR A 136 -13.23 1.92 3.76
N HIS A 137 -13.72 1.86 5.00
CA HIS A 137 -12.88 1.55 6.17
C HIS A 137 -12.19 0.18 6.02
N PRO A 138 -10.99 0.01 6.59
CA PRO A 138 -10.34 -1.29 6.65
C PRO A 138 -11.05 -2.22 7.64
N THR A 139 -10.85 -3.52 7.49
CA THR A 139 -11.34 -4.50 8.46
C THR A 139 -10.58 -4.35 9.78
N SER A 140 -11.28 -4.34 10.91
CA SER A 140 -10.66 -4.36 12.25
C SER A 140 -11.14 -5.52 13.11
N ARG A 141 -10.35 -5.87 14.13
CA ARG A 141 -10.70 -6.89 15.12
C ARG A 141 -11.55 -6.26 16.23
N GLY A 142 -12.86 -6.47 16.18
CA GLY A 142 -13.77 -6.15 17.30
C GLY A 142 -14.13 -4.67 17.48
N THR A 143 -13.47 -3.74 16.78
CA THR A 143 -13.75 -2.28 16.82
C THR A 143 -14.46 -1.75 15.57
N GLN A 144 -15.00 -2.64 14.70
CA GLN A 144 -15.47 -2.27 13.36
C GLN A 144 -16.51 -1.15 13.35
N HIS A 145 -17.45 -1.18 14.29
CA HIS A 145 -18.48 -0.15 14.36
C HIS A 145 -17.90 1.23 14.72
N LEU A 146 -16.90 1.26 15.60
CA LEU A 146 -16.23 2.48 16.05
C LEU A 146 -15.30 3.03 14.97
N LEU A 147 -14.52 2.14 14.34
CA LEU A 147 -13.61 2.51 13.27
C LEU A 147 -14.36 3.18 12.11
N LYS A 148 -15.57 2.71 11.80
CA LYS A 148 -16.41 3.30 10.76
C LYS A 148 -16.61 4.81 10.94
N LEU A 149 -16.66 5.34 12.17
CA LEU A 149 -16.81 6.78 12.44
C LEU A 149 -15.61 7.61 11.97
N PHE A 150 -14.40 7.06 12.06
CA PHE A 150 -13.16 7.71 11.62
C PHE A 150 -12.98 7.68 10.10
N TYR A 151 -13.76 6.86 9.39
CA TYR A 151 -13.70 6.65 7.95
C TYR A 151 -15.03 7.02 7.27
N MET A 152 -15.73 8.04 7.80
CA MET A 152 -16.93 8.61 7.19
C MET A 152 -16.61 9.44 5.94
N SER A 153 -15.43 10.05 5.91
CA SER A 153 -14.94 10.86 4.80
C SER A 153 -13.49 10.55 4.51
N PHE A 154 -13.10 10.77 3.26
CA PHE A 154 -11.77 10.50 2.75
C PHE A 154 -11.26 11.72 1.98
N THR A 155 -9.99 12.05 2.18
CA THR A 155 -9.27 12.99 1.32
C THR A 155 -8.61 12.18 0.22
N CYS A 156 -8.98 12.45 -1.02
CA CYS A 156 -8.47 11.74 -2.19
C CYS A 156 -7.61 12.68 -3.02
N GLN A 157 -6.39 12.25 -3.32
CA GLN A 157 -5.52 12.92 -4.28
C GLN A 157 -5.60 12.16 -5.59
N VAL A 158 -6.00 12.85 -6.65
CA VAL A 158 -6.10 12.29 -8.00
C VAL A 158 -4.96 12.85 -8.83
N ARG A 159 -4.14 11.98 -9.41
CA ARG A 159 -2.97 12.35 -10.22
C ARG A 159 -3.07 11.71 -11.59
N ARG A 160 -2.92 12.50 -12.65
CA ARG A 160 -2.83 12.03 -14.04
C ARG A 160 -1.43 11.48 -14.29
N THR A 161 -1.31 10.26 -14.83
CA THR A 161 0.00 9.61 -14.99
C THR A 161 0.88 10.31 -16.03
N ARG A 162 0.30 10.78 -17.14
CA ARG A 162 1.05 11.31 -18.30
C ARG A 162 1.87 12.56 -18.00
N ASP A 163 1.29 13.51 -17.26
CA ASP A 163 1.88 14.84 -17.02
C ASP A 163 2.02 15.18 -15.53
N GLY A 164 1.53 14.32 -14.64
CA GLY A 164 1.59 14.53 -13.20
C GLY A 164 0.65 15.60 -12.67
N SER A 165 -0.27 16.14 -13.50
CA SER A 165 -1.29 17.07 -13.04
C SER A 165 -2.15 16.40 -11.97
N GLN A 166 -2.46 17.15 -10.90
CA GLN A 166 -3.13 16.61 -9.73
C GLN A 166 -4.18 17.56 -9.17
N PHE A 167 -5.19 17.00 -8.53
CA PHE A 167 -6.20 17.73 -7.77
C PHE A 167 -6.69 16.88 -6.60
N SER A 168 -7.27 17.54 -5.60
CA SER A 168 -7.80 16.90 -4.40
C SER A 168 -9.31 16.99 -4.37
N LEU A 169 -9.96 15.97 -3.79
CA LEU A 169 -11.39 15.98 -3.51
C LEU A 169 -11.68 15.27 -2.19
N THR A 170 -12.84 15.54 -1.62
CA THR A 170 -13.35 14.82 -0.46
C THR A 170 -14.42 13.84 -0.93
N SER A 171 -14.30 12.58 -0.51
CA SER A 171 -15.25 11.51 -0.79
C SER A 171 -15.90 11.01 0.50
N SER A 172 -17.16 10.62 0.45
CA SER A 172 -17.85 9.89 1.53
C SER A 172 -17.92 8.37 1.26
N GLY A 173 -17.12 7.88 0.32
CA GLY A 173 -17.02 6.46 -0.04
C GLY A 173 -17.18 6.25 -1.55
N TYR A 174 -18.42 6.00 -2.00
CA TYR A 174 -18.71 5.89 -3.43
C TYR A 174 -18.76 7.29 -4.06
N THR A 175 -17.96 7.54 -5.09
CA THR A 175 -17.85 8.86 -5.74
C THR A 175 -17.56 8.68 -7.21
N VAL A 176 -18.27 9.44 -8.05
CA VAL A 176 -17.96 9.55 -9.48
C VAL A 176 -17.13 10.82 -9.69
N ILE A 177 -15.96 10.65 -10.28
CA ILE A 177 -15.02 11.73 -10.61
C ILE A 177 -15.14 11.98 -12.11
N ASP A 178 -15.99 12.93 -12.47
CA ASP A 178 -16.35 13.25 -13.84
C ASP A 178 -15.41 14.28 -14.50
N TYR A 179 -15.66 14.54 -15.78
CA TYR A 179 -14.94 15.53 -16.60
C TYR A 179 -13.45 15.25 -16.75
N LEU A 180 -13.09 13.96 -16.78
CA LEU A 180 -11.73 13.49 -17.06
C LEU A 180 -11.54 13.22 -18.55
N GLU A 181 -10.28 13.26 -18.98
CA GLU A 181 -9.92 13.00 -20.38
C GLU A 181 -10.15 11.51 -20.71
N PRO A 182 -10.92 11.18 -21.77
CA PRO A 182 -11.10 9.79 -22.20
C PRO A 182 -9.77 9.15 -22.63
N GLY A 183 -9.60 7.85 -22.34
CA GLY A 183 -8.42 7.08 -22.69
C GLY A 183 -7.16 7.38 -21.85
N VAL A 184 -7.28 8.16 -20.77
CA VAL A 184 -6.16 8.57 -19.91
C VAL A 184 -6.19 7.84 -18.58
N GLU A 185 -5.00 7.49 -18.09
CA GLU A 185 -4.79 6.89 -16.77
C GLU A 185 -4.64 7.94 -15.68
N TYR A 186 -5.35 7.69 -14.58
CA TYR A 186 -5.22 8.45 -13.35
C TYR A 186 -5.02 7.49 -12.18
N CYS A 187 -4.20 7.90 -11.22
CA CYS A 187 -3.96 7.20 -9.97
C CYS A 187 -4.54 7.99 -8.81
N ILE A 188 -5.19 7.29 -7.88
CA ILE A 188 -5.82 7.86 -6.69
C ILE A 188 -5.15 7.31 -5.44
N THR A 189 -4.74 8.20 -4.54
CA THR A 189 -4.40 7.84 -3.15
C THR A 189 -5.47 8.42 -2.23
N ALA A 190 -5.93 7.65 -1.25
CA ALA A 190 -6.95 8.10 -0.30
C ALA A 190 -6.46 7.94 1.14
N SER A 191 -6.81 8.90 2.00
CA SER A 191 -6.65 8.81 3.45
C SER A 191 -7.95 9.21 4.15
N PRO A 192 -8.22 8.72 5.37
CA PRO A 192 -9.36 9.21 6.14
C PRO A 192 -9.23 10.71 6.41
N ALA A 193 -10.33 11.44 6.19
CA ALA A 193 -10.42 12.87 6.42
C ALA A 193 -11.06 13.11 7.80
N MET A 194 -10.23 13.09 8.84
CA MET A 194 -10.67 13.31 10.22
C MET A 194 -10.05 14.61 10.77
N PHE A 195 -10.87 15.61 11.11
CA PHE A 195 -10.36 16.91 11.59
C PHE A 195 -9.56 16.82 12.90
N LEU A 196 -9.98 15.93 13.79
CA LEU A 196 -9.34 15.75 15.11
C LEU A 196 -8.08 14.89 15.05
N ASN A 197 -7.91 14.09 13.98
CA ASN A 197 -6.81 13.15 13.87
C ASN A 197 -5.95 13.46 12.65
N ILE A 198 -4.77 14.02 12.91
CA ILE A 198 -3.82 14.37 11.85
C ILE A 198 -2.93 13.18 11.44
N HIS A 199 -2.95 12.08 12.21
CA HIS A 199 -2.12 10.90 12.01
C HIS A 199 -2.83 9.90 11.10
N SER A 200 -2.85 10.20 9.80
CA SER A 200 -3.39 9.29 8.79
C SER A 200 -2.30 8.84 7.81
N VAL A 201 -2.38 7.59 7.39
CA VAL A 201 -1.51 7.01 6.35
C VAL A 201 -2.33 6.88 5.07
N PRO A 202 -1.91 7.51 3.96
CA PRO A 202 -2.60 7.36 2.68
C PRO A 202 -2.45 5.95 2.13
N SER A 203 -3.41 5.52 1.31
CA SER A 203 -3.30 4.31 0.51
C SER A 203 -2.16 4.41 -0.50
N GLU A 204 -1.68 3.24 -0.92
CA GLU A 204 -0.92 3.15 -2.16
C GLU A 204 -1.72 3.70 -3.35
N PRO A 205 -1.07 4.12 -4.44
CA PRO A 205 -1.77 4.61 -5.62
C PRO A 205 -2.60 3.51 -6.29
N HIS A 206 -3.89 3.76 -6.49
CA HIS A 206 -4.80 2.90 -7.25
C HIS A 206 -5.11 3.54 -8.60
N CYS A 207 -4.67 2.90 -9.68
CA CYS A 207 -4.73 3.48 -11.03
C CYS A 207 -5.79 2.80 -11.91
N ALA A 208 -6.44 3.59 -12.76
CA ALA A 208 -7.33 3.10 -13.80
C ALA A 208 -7.36 4.07 -14.98
N PHE A 209 -7.58 3.52 -16.18
CA PHE A 209 -7.91 4.30 -17.36
C PHE A 209 -9.39 4.70 -17.35
N THR A 210 -9.71 5.92 -17.79
CA THR A 210 -11.09 6.41 -17.91
C THR A 210 -11.90 5.61 -18.92
N SER A 211 -11.29 5.22 -20.05
CA SER A 211 -11.85 4.35 -21.09
C SER A 211 -10.75 3.50 -21.72
N PRO A 212 -11.10 2.46 -22.52
CA PRO A 212 -10.10 1.76 -23.33
C PRO A 212 -9.27 2.76 -24.13
N ALA A 213 -7.96 2.51 -24.25
CA ALA A 213 -7.09 3.36 -25.04
C ALA A 213 -7.68 3.51 -26.45
N PRO A 214 -7.72 4.74 -27.01
CA PRO A 214 -8.21 4.95 -28.36
C PRO A 214 -7.41 4.07 -29.32
N THR A 215 -8.10 3.15 -29.99
CA THR A 215 -7.48 2.30 -31.00
C THR A 215 -7.14 3.17 -32.20
N ASN A 216 -5.87 3.17 -32.61
CA ASN A 216 -5.47 3.86 -33.83
C ASN A 216 -6.03 3.08 -35.04
N THR A 217 -7.19 3.51 -35.54
CA THR A 217 -7.88 2.87 -36.67
C THR A 217 -7.30 3.28 -38.02
N VAL A 218 -6.42 4.28 -38.07
CA VAL A 218 -5.77 4.76 -39.30
C VAL A 218 -5.14 3.63 -40.13
N PRO A 219 -4.31 2.71 -39.57
CA PRO A 219 -3.77 1.60 -40.35
C PRO A 219 -4.84 0.65 -40.89
N VAL A 220 -5.94 0.43 -40.16
CA VAL A 220 -7.06 -0.40 -40.61
C VAL A 220 -7.78 0.27 -41.78
N VAL A 221 -8.11 1.56 -41.65
CA VAL A 221 -8.73 2.36 -42.71
C VAL A 221 -7.84 2.42 -43.94
N LEU A 222 -6.54 2.65 -43.75
CA LEU A 222 -5.56 2.69 -44.84
C LEU A 222 -5.45 1.35 -45.55
N SER A 223 -5.46 0.24 -44.80
CA SER A 223 -5.43 -1.12 -45.38
C SER A 223 -6.66 -1.39 -46.24
N VAL A 224 -7.87 -1.05 -45.76
CA VAL A 224 -9.13 -1.23 -46.51
C VAL A 224 -9.13 -0.37 -47.77
N LEU A 225 -8.68 0.89 -47.66
CA LEU A 225 -8.58 1.79 -48.81
C LEU A 225 -7.61 1.26 -49.87
N CYS A 226 -6.42 0.78 -49.47
CA CYS A 226 -5.46 0.15 -50.37
C CYS A 226 -6.06 -1.09 -51.06
N PHE A 227 -6.76 -1.96 -50.33
CA PHE A 227 -7.43 -3.13 -50.90
C PHE A 227 -8.48 -2.75 -51.96
N LEU A 228 -9.31 -1.73 -51.68
CA LEU A 228 -10.31 -1.24 -52.63
C LEU A 228 -9.67 -0.64 -53.89
N LEU A 229 -8.59 0.13 -53.74
CA LEU A 229 -7.86 0.71 -54.88
C LEU A 229 -7.23 -0.39 -55.75
N VAL A 230 -6.63 -1.41 -55.15
CA VAL A 230 -6.08 -2.56 -55.88
C VAL A 230 -7.19 -3.33 -56.60
N ALA A 231 -8.33 -3.56 -55.95
CA ALA A 231 -9.46 -4.24 -56.56
C ALA A 231 -10.03 -3.46 -57.76
N LEU A 232 -10.19 -2.15 -57.64
CA LEU A 232 -10.63 -1.27 -58.73
C LEU A 232 -9.63 -1.23 -59.87
N PHE A 233 -8.33 -1.15 -59.57
CA PHE A 233 -7.27 -1.17 -60.57
C PHE A 233 -7.26 -2.50 -61.34
N CYS A 234 -7.33 -3.64 -60.63
CA CYS A 234 -7.46 -4.96 -61.23
C CYS A 234 -8.73 -5.04 -62.10
N GLY A 235 -9.87 -4.58 -61.60
CA GLY A 235 -11.13 -4.55 -62.35
C GLY A 235 -11.04 -3.70 -63.63
N PHE A 236 -10.41 -2.52 -63.55
CA PHE A 236 -10.16 -1.67 -64.71
C PHE A 236 -9.24 -2.33 -65.74
N LEU A 237 -8.15 -2.98 -65.31
CA LEU A 237 -7.24 -3.70 -66.21
C LEU A 237 -7.93 -4.88 -66.92
N VAL A 238 -8.88 -5.55 -66.26
CA VAL A 238 -9.71 -6.60 -66.88
C VAL A 238 -10.67 -5.99 -67.89
N TYR A 239 -11.42 -4.95 -67.50
CA TYR A 239 -12.41 -4.29 -68.34
C TYR A 239 -11.81 -3.66 -69.61
N SER A 240 -10.65 -3.02 -69.48
CA SER A 240 -9.94 -2.36 -70.59
C SER A 240 -9.20 -3.34 -71.52
N GLY A 241 -9.20 -4.65 -71.23
CA GLY A 241 -8.51 -5.65 -72.04
C GLY A 241 -6.97 -5.55 -71.99
N LEU A 242 -6.42 -4.83 -71.01
CA LEU A 242 -4.98 -4.65 -70.78
C LEU A 242 -4.35 -5.86 -70.07
N LEU A 243 -5.11 -6.61 -69.26
CA LEU A 243 -4.64 -7.81 -68.56
C LEU A 243 -4.25 -8.98 -69.50
N PRO A 244 -5.05 -9.34 -70.53
CA PRO A 244 -4.64 -10.31 -71.55
C PRO A 244 -3.41 -9.87 -72.35
N ARG A 245 -3.22 -8.56 -72.56
CA ARG A 245 -2.08 -7.98 -73.28
C ARG A 245 -0.80 -8.00 -72.45
N LEU A 246 -0.87 -7.64 -71.17
CA LEU A 246 0.28 -7.73 -70.24
C LEU A 246 0.73 -9.18 -70.02
N HIS A 247 -0.20 -10.11 -69.83
CA HIS A 247 0.12 -11.53 -69.69
C HIS A 247 0.81 -12.08 -70.95
N GLY A 248 0.34 -11.70 -72.14
CA GLY A 248 0.97 -12.06 -73.41
C GLY A 248 2.39 -11.49 -73.61
N HIS A 249 2.67 -10.28 -73.09
CA HIS A 249 3.99 -9.66 -73.17
C HIS A 249 4.99 -10.22 -72.13
N VAL A 250 4.54 -10.47 -70.89
CA VAL A 250 5.39 -11.05 -69.83
C VAL A 250 5.74 -12.51 -70.13
N LEU A 251 4.77 -13.30 -70.64
CA LEU A 251 5.03 -14.67 -71.06
C LEU A 251 6.00 -14.74 -72.25
N LYS A 252 5.92 -13.78 -73.19
CA LYS A 252 6.89 -13.65 -74.29
C LYS A 252 8.29 -13.20 -73.82
N ALA A 253 8.39 -12.36 -72.79
CA ALA A 253 9.67 -11.93 -72.24
C ALA A 253 10.38 -13.07 -71.46
N LEU A 254 9.63 -13.96 -70.82
CA LEU A 254 10.16 -15.14 -70.12
C LEU A 254 10.54 -16.30 -71.05
N LEU A 255 10.02 -16.33 -72.29
CA LEU A 255 10.24 -17.40 -73.28
C LEU A 255 11.32 -17.07 -74.35
N LEU A 256 12.02 -15.94 -74.24
CA LEU A 256 13.15 -15.65 -75.13
C LEU A 256 14.37 -16.51 -74.74
N PRO A 257 14.93 -17.33 -75.65
CA PRO A 257 16.11 -18.12 -75.34
C PRO A 257 17.34 -17.22 -75.20
N MET A 258 18.10 -17.37 -74.11
CA MET A 258 19.48 -16.89 -74.02
C MET A 258 20.29 -17.52 -75.17
N LYS A 259 20.61 -16.74 -76.21
CA LYS A 259 21.62 -17.14 -77.20
C LYS A 259 23.00 -16.97 -76.54
N SER A 260 23.56 -18.07 -76.05
CA SER A 260 24.97 -18.14 -75.66
C SER A 260 25.83 -18.19 -76.92
N THR A 261 26.64 -17.15 -77.14
CA THR A 261 27.68 -17.15 -78.16
C THR A 261 28.88 -17.91 -77.61
N ILE A 262 29.02 -19.18 -77.96
CA ILE A 262 30.23 -19.97 -77.70
C ILE A 262 31.23 -19.64 -78.81
N TYR A 263 32.32 -18.96 -78.45
CA TYR A 263 33.50 -18.77 -79.31
C TYR A 263 34.25 -20.10 -79.42
N SER A 264 34.44 -20.62 -80.64
CA SER A 264 35.32 -21.75 -80.93
C SER A 264 36.68 -21.22 -81.39
N ASN A 265 37.72 -21.43 -80.59
CA ASN A 265 39.11 -21.20 -80.97
C ASN A 265 39.68 -22.46 -81.63
N THR A 266 40.03 -22.35 -82.90
CA THR A 266 40.79 -23.37 -83.65
C THR A 266 42.28 -23.13 -83.42
N ILE A 267 42.98 -24.08 -82.79
CA ILE A 267 44.45 -24.15 -82.77
C ILE A 267 44.86 -25.29 -83.70
N GLN A 268 45.62 -24.97 -84.75
CA GLN A 268 46.29 -25.93 -85.62
C GLN A 268 47.54 -26.49 -84.95
N LEU A 269 47.72 -27.81 -85.06
CA LEU A 269 49.00 -28.50 -84.95
C LEU A 269 49.22 -29.24 -86.27
N HIS A 270 50.09 -28.70 -87.13
CA HIS A 270 51.14 -29.48 -87.78
C HIS A 270 52.28 -28.58 -88.28
#